data_AF-A0A5P9Q0M0-F1
#
_entry.id   AF-A0A5P9Q0M0-F1
#
_cell.length_a   1.000
_cell.length_b   1.000
_cell.length_c   1.000
_cell.angle_alpha   90.00
_cell.angle_beta   90.00
_cell.angle_gamma   90.00
#
_symmetry.space_group_name_H-M   'P 1'
#
loop_
_entity.id
_entity.type
_entity.pdbx_description
1 polymer ?
#
loop_
_entity_poly.entity_id
_entity_poly.type
_entity_poly.pdbx_seq_one_letter_code
_entity_poly.pdbx_strand_id
1 'polypeptide(L)'
;MRIWPILCLVVLAGCTQAVPGTPALPPAPANLALVDVAATSDVLTASKSAMESVFSYDPASPGTQADAAAKLLTGAARTQVESMLGQVRQAGATVTTTAREAAVAELTPTSAKVLMMLDQTSTMPGSASPSTGGAAVLVTAQREGTTWRAADIVVNPALAPVPASPGGPVAEARDSALAAARTGLVAFMELDSTDVDGWYQRQLAISTEPLLSDIRASQQSSAEAVRSQGSKVTVAPDPAVAAKSATPDLVLGLAVVKTSVVSTASPQPAEKVVRVAFELARQPDGWKFRALSTVL
;
A
#
# COMPACT_ATOMS: atom_id res chain seq x y z
N MET A 1 -42.69 -69.54 -48.44
CA MET A 1 -42.29 -70.74 -47.66
C MET A 1 -41.49 -70.25 -46.47
N ARG A 2 -41.98 -70.51 -45.25
CA ARG A 2 -41.33 -70.18 -43.97
C ARG A 2 -39.98 -70.91 -43.85
N ILE A 3 -39.01 -70.30 -43.17
CA ILE A 3 -38.19 -70.83 -42.06
C ILE A 3 -36.85 -70.06 -41.99
N TRP A 4 -36.59 -69.51 -40.80
CA TRP A 4 -35.36 -68.88 -40.24
C TRP A 4 -34.85 -69.89 -39.15
N PRO A 5 -33.72 -69.78 -38.42
CA PRO A 5 -32.45 -69.04 -38.55
C PRO A 5 -31.17 -69.89 -38.36
N ILE A 6 -29.99 -69.30 -38.64
CA ILE A 6 -28.77 -69.58 -37.88
C ILE A 6 -28.16 -68.26 -37.41
N LEU A 7 -28.07 -68.14 -36.09
CA LEU A 7 -27.48 -67.05 -35.32
C LEU A 7 -25.98 -67.33 -35.17
N CYS A 8 -25.11 -66.46 -35.70
CA CYS A 8 -23.68 -66.44 -35.40
C CYS A 8 -23.36 -65.21 -34.54
N LEU A 9 -22.90 -65.47 -33.32
CA LEU A 9 -22.45 -64.50 -32.33
C LEU A 9 -21.07 -63.94 -32.77
N VAL A 10 -20.94 -62.63 -32.95
CA VAL A 10 -19.65 -61.95 -33.17
C VAL A 10 -19.35 -61.09 -31.94
N VAL A 11 -18.22 -61.37 -31.29
CA VAL A 11 -17.68 -60.63 -30.15
C VAL A 11 -16.99 -59.37 -30.67
N LEU A 12 -17.52 -58.19 -30.34
CA LEU A 12 -16.88 -56.90 -30.59
C LEU A 12 -16.12 -56.47 -29.33
N ALA A 13 -14.80 -56.42 -29.43
CA ALA A 13 -13.90 -55.84 -28.44
C ALA A 13 -14.08 -54.30 -28.43
N GLY A 14 -14.51 -53.75 -27.29
CA GLY A 14 -14.66 -52.31 -27.10
C GLY A 14 -13.32 -51.65 -26.78
N CYS A 15 -12.87 -50.72 -27.61
CA CYS A 15 -11.80 -49.79 -27.29
C CYS A 15 -12.35 -48.70 -26.35
N THR A 16 -11.91 -48.68 -25.09
CA THR A 16 -12.16 -47.56 -24.18
C THR A 16 -11.26 -46.39 -24.56
N GLN A 17 -11.82 -45.37 -25.19
CA GLN A 17 -11.09 -44.11 -25.41
C GLN A 17 -11.16 -43.27 -24.13
N ALA A 18 -9.98 -42.90 -23.61
CA ALA A 18 -9.87 -42.01 -22.47
C ALA A 18 -10.35 -40.60 -22.88
N VAL A 19 -11.36 -40.09 -22.18
CA VAL A 19 -11.80 -38.70 -22.30
C VAL A 19 -10.71 -37.81 -21.71
N PRO A 20 -10.14 -36.83 -22.44
CA PRO A 20 -9.23 -35.86 -21.86
C PRO A 20 -9.97 -35.08 -20.76
N GLY A 21 -9.41 -35.07 -19.55
CA GLY A 21 -9.98 -34.33 -18.43
C GLY A 21 -10.08 -32.83 -18.72
N THR A 22 -11.16 -32.22 -18.25
CA THR A 22 -11.35 -30.76 -18.25
C THR A 22 -10.09 -30.09 -17.66
N PRO A 23 -9.47 -29.11 -18.33
CA PRO A 23 -8.36 -28.35 -17.76
C PRO A 23 -8.79 -27.80 -16.39
N ALA A 24 -7.99 -28.09 -15.35
CA ALA A 24 -8.23 -27.50 -14.04
C ALA A 24 -8.21 -25.97 -14.18
N LEU A 25 -9.24 -25.31 -13.66
CA LEU A 25 -9.27 -23.85 -13.60
C LEU A 25 -8.02 -23.38 -12.83
N PRO A 26 -7.36 -22.30 -13.29
CA PRO A 26 -6.24 -21.75 -12.55
C PRO A 26 -6.68 -21.39 -11.12
N PRO A 27 -5.80 -21.55 -10.12
CA PRO A 27 -6.13 -21.21 -8.74
C PRO A 27 -6.54 -19.74 -8.64
N ALA A 28 -7.59 -19.47 -7.86
CA ALA A 28 -8.11 -18.11 -7.67
C ALA A 28 -7.09 -17.23 -6.92
N PRO A 29 -7.02 -15.92 -7.25
CA PRO A 29 -6.17 -14.98 -6.52
C PRO A 29 -6.59 -14.86 -5.07
N ALA A 30 -5.65 -15.03 -4.14
CA ALA A 30 -5.89 -14.72 -2.73
C ALA A 30 -5.92 -13.21 -2.47
N ASN A 31 -5.29 -12.40 -3.33
CA ASN A 31 -5.34 -10.94 -3.28
C ASN A 31 -5.92 -10.37 -4.59
N LEU A 32 -7.15 -9.87 -4.50
CA LEU A 32 -7.94 -9.32 -5.59
C LEU A 32 -7.57 -7.87 -5.97
N ALA A 33 -6.67 -7.20 -5.22
CA ALA A 33 -6.34 -5.81 -5.45
C ALA A 33 -5.79 -5.60 -6.88
N LEU A 34 -6.35 -4.68 -7.65
CA LEU A 34 -6.03 -4.43 -9.07
C LEU A 34 -6.37 -5.57 -10.05
N VAL A 35 -6.62 -6.79 -9.56
CA VAL A 35 -7.12 -7.92 -10.38
C VAL A 35 -8.63 -7.76 -10.60
N ASP A 36 -9.37 -7.52 -9.51
CA ASP A 36 -10.76 -7.07 -9.57
C ASP A 36 -10.78 -5.54 -9.44
N VAL A 37 -10.80 -4.86 -10.58
CA VAL A 37 -10.75 -3.39 -10.66
C VAL A 37 -11.98 -2.76 -10.00
N ALA A 38 -13.16 -3.39 -10.13
CA ALA A 38 -14.40 -2.86 -9.56
C ALA A 38 -14.39 -2.96 -8.03
N ALA A 39 -14.05 -4.13 -7.48
CA ALA A 39 -13.95 -4.31 -6.04
C ALA A 39 -12.83 -3.45 -5.41
N THR A 40 -11.72 -3.26 -6.13
CA THR A 40 -10.64 -2.36 -5.70
C THR A 40 -11.12 -0.92 -5.63
N SER A 41 -11.84 -0.43 -6.65
CA SER A 41 -12.39 0.92 -6.67
C SER A 41 -13.46 1.14 -5.59
N ASP A 42 -14.32 0.14 -5.37
CA ASP A 42 -15.37 0.15 -4.35
C ASP A 42 -14.77 0.36 -2.95
N VAL A 43 -13.80 -0.48 -2.56
CA VAL A 43 -13.19 -0.38 -1.22
C VAL A 43 -12.34 0.87 -1.03
N LEU A 44 -11.67 1.36 -2.09
CA LEU A 44 -10.94 2.64 -2.04
C LEU A 44 -11.89 3.80 -1.77
N THR A 45 -13.01 3.86 -2.48
CA THR A 45 -14.01 4.92 -2.32
C THR A 45 -14.61 4.90 -0.92
N ALA A 46 -15.02 3.72 -0.46
CA ALA A 46 -15.59 3.56 0.87
C ALA A 46 -14.59 3.92 1.98
N SER A 47 -13.34 3.49 1.85
CA SER A 47 -12.29 3.74 2.86
C SER A 47 -11.91 5.22 2.93
N LYS A 48 -11.79 5.92 1.78
CA LYS A 48 -11.56 7.37 1.75
C LYS A 48 -12.68 8.14 2.44
N SER A 49 -13.93 7.88 2.02
CA SER A 49 -15.11 8.53 2.60
C SER A 49 -15.21 8.26 4.11
N ALA A 50 -14.88 7.04 4.55
CA ALA A 50 -14.81 6.71 5.97
C ALA A 50 -13.77 7.58 6.69
N MET A 51 -12.52 7.62 6.25
CA MET A 51 -11.47 8.38 6.94
C MET A 51 -11.76 9.88 6.96
N GLU A 52 -12.18 10.45 5.83
CA GLU A 52 -12.54 11.87 5.74
C GLU A 52 -13.68 12.23 6.70
N SER A 53 -14.71 11.38 6.80
CA SER A 53 -15.88 11.66 7.63
C SER A 53 -15.60 11.43 9.12
N VAL A 54 -14.87 10.36 9.48
CA VAL A 54 -14.69 9.99 10.89
C VAL A 54 -13.57 10.77 11.57
N PHE A 55 -12.60 11.32 10.83
CA PHE A 55 -11.52 12.15 11.37
C PHE A 55 -11.72 13.65 11.12
N SER A 56 -12.79 14.07 10.44
CA SER A 56 -13.20 15.47 10.42
C SER A 56 -14.13 15.77 11.60
N TYR A 57 -13.89 16.88 12.28
CA TYR A 57 -14.64 17.30 13.45
C TYR A 57 -14.84 18.81 13.46
N ASP A 58 -16.08 19.22 13.70
CA ASP A 58 -16.47 20.60 13.92
C ASP A 58 -17.16 20.71 15.29
N PRO A 59 -16.61 21.50 16.24
CA PRO A 59 -17.24 21.74 17.53
C PRO A 59 -18.68 22.28 17.45
N ALA A 60 -19.06 22.95 16.36
CA ALA A 60 -20.43 23.43 16.16
C ALA A 60 -21.40 22.31 15.73
N SER A 61 -20.87 21.18 15.24
CA SER A 61 -21.62 20.11 14.58
C SER A 61 -21.19 18.70 15.03
N PRO A 62 -21.02 18.41 16.34
CA PRO A 62 -20.39 17.17 16.80
C PRO A 62 -21.16 15.90 16.42
N GLY A 63 -22.49 16.00 16.22
CA GLY A 63 -23.34 14.88 15.82
C GLY A 63 -22.97 14.27 14.47
N THR A 64 -22.53 15.09 13.51
CA THR A 64 -22.16 14.64 12.15
C THR A 64 -21.03 13.60 12.19
N GLN A 65 -20.01 13.86 13.00
CA GLN A 65 -18.89 12.94 13.15
C GLN A 65 -19.32 11.67 13.90
N ALA A 66 -20.14 11.80 14.95
CA ALA A 66 -20.64 10.66 15.73
C ALA A 66 -21.49 9.70 14.87
N ASP A 67 -22.36 10.26 14.02
CA ASP A 67 -23.18 9.49 13.07
C ASP A 67 -22.32 8.78 12.04
N ALA A 68 -21.29 9.46 11.51
CA ALA A 68 -20.33 8.85 10.60
C ALA A 68 -19.57 7.70 11.27
N ALA A 69 -19.12 7.87 12.51
CA ALA A 69 -18.44 6.82 13.27
C ALA A 69 -19.34 5.60 13.50
N ALA A 70 -20.60 5.81 13.88
CA ALA A 70 -21.57 4.72 14.07
C ALA A 70 -21.86 3.94 12.77
N LYS A 71 -21.92 4.65 11.63
CA LYS A 71 -22.21 4.06 10.33
C LYS A 71 -21.00 3.37 9.69
N LEU A 72 -19.81 3.98 9.78
CA LEU A 72 -18.65 3.62 8.96
C LEU A 72 -17.60 2.81 9.73
N LEU A 73 -17.67 2.78 11.06
CA LEU A 73 -16.73 2.03 11.89
C LEU A 73 -17.36 0.76 12.46
N THR A 74 -16.52 -0.25 12.61
CA THR A 74 -16.78 -1.51 13.31
C THR A 74 -15.53 -1.91 14.08
N GLY A 75 -15.59 -3.01 14.85
CA GLY A 75 -14.42 -3.54 15.55
C GLY A 75 -13.63 -2.53 16.40
N ALA A 76 -12.30 -2.62 16.35
CA ALA A 76 -11.37 -1.79 17.11
C ALA A 76 -11.35 -0.32 16.66
N ALA A 77 -11.68 -0.06 15.39
CA ALA A 77 -11.65 1.29 14.83
C ALA A 77 -12.54 2.28 15.61
N ARG A 78 -13.66 1.82 16.20
CA ARG A 78 -14.54 2.68 17.02
C ARG A 78 -13.78 3.29 18.19
N THR A 79 -13.05 2.48 18.94
CA THR A 79 -12.28 2.94 20.11
C THR A 79 -11.07 3.77 19.71
N GLN A 80 -10.38 3.37 18.62
CA GLN A 80 -9.23 4.11 18.09
C GLN A 80 -9.61 5.54 17.67
N VAL A 81 -10.70 5.68 16.90
CA VAL A 81 -11.19 7.00 16.45
C VAL A 81 -11.66 7.85 17.63
N GLU A 82 -12.43 7.28 18.57
CA GLU A 82 -12.89 8.03 19.74
C GLU A 82 -11.72 8.52 20.60
N SER A 83 -10.66 7.70 20.77
CA SER A 83 -9.46 8.11 21.51
C SER A 83 -8.74 9.29 20.84
N MET A 84 -8.55 9.23 19.52
CA MET A 84 -7.91 10.31 18.76
C MET A 84 -8.75 11.59 18.78
N LEU A 85 -10.07 11.47 18.60
CA LEU A 85 -10.96 12.63 18.64
C LEU A 85 -11.15 13.22 20.03
N GLY A 86 -11.04 12.42 21.08
CA GLY A 86 -11.09 12.93 22.46
C GLY A 86 -10.09 14.06 22.68
N GLN A 87 -8.88 13.95 22.09
CA GLN A 87 -7.85 15.00 22.17
C GLN A 87 -8.26 16.26 21.39
N VAL A 88 -8.83 16.10 20.19
CA VAL A 88 -9.32 17.21 19.36
C VAL A 88 -10.45 17.96 20.07
N ARG A 89 -11.41 17.23 20.66
CA ARG A 89 -12.53 17.79 21.43
C ARG A 89 -12.04 18.55 22.66
N GLN A 90 -11.05 18.00 23.38
CA GLN A 90 -10.44 18.67 24.54
C GLN A 90 -9.72 19.97 24.13
N ALA A 91 -9.08 19.99 22.97
CA ALA A 91 -8.44 21.19 22.43
C ALA A 91 -9.45 22.22 21.87
N GLY A 92 -10.72 21.85 21.70
CA GLY A 92 -11.75 22.69 21.08
C GLY A 92 -11.47 22.99 19.60
N ALA A 93 -10.60 22.21 18.94
CA ALA A 93 -10.17 22.48 17.59
C ALA A 93 -11.18 21.98 16.54
N THR A 94 -11.26 22.68 15.41
CA THR A 94 -11.91 22.18 14.20
C THR A 94 -10.86 21.45 13.36
N VAL A 95 -11.15 20.24 12.93
CA VAL A 95 -10.25 19.43 12.08
C VAL A 95 -10.98 19.04 10.81
N THR A 96 -10.33 19.24 9.67
CA THR A 96 -10.76 18.72 8.37
C THR A 96 -9.73 17.73 7.88
N THR A 97 -10.16 16.51 7.54
CA THR A 97 -9.30 15.45 7.01
C THR A 97 -9.62 15.21 5.54
N THR A 98 -8.59 15.14 4.69
CA THR A 98 -8.70 14.84 3.25
C THR A 98 -7.81 13.66 2.89
N ALA A 99 -8.34 12.66 2.19
CA ALA A 99 -7.56 11.51 1.72
C ALA A 99 -6.91 11.82 0.36
N ARG A 100 -5.64 12.24 0.38
CA ARG A 100 -4.90 12.66 -0.82
C ARG A 100 -4.56 11.49 -1.73
N GLU A 101 -4.03 10.43 -1.15
CA GLU A 101 -3.62 9.24 -1.88
C GLU A 101 -4.06 7.98 -1.16
N ALA A 102 -4.37 6.93 -1.92
CA ALA A 102 -4.79 5.65 -1.38
C ALA A 102 -4.37 4.51 -2.31
N ALA A 103 -4.02 3.37 -1.73
CA ALA A 103 -3.65 2.15 -2.43
C ALA A 103 -4.13 0.92 -1.65
N VAL A 104 -4.64 -0.10 -2.34
CA VAL A 104 -5.11 -1.34 -1.71
C VAL A 104 -3.94 -2.32 -1.65
N ALA A 105 -3.51 -2.67 -0.44
CA ALA A 105 -2.43 -3.63 -0.23
C ALA A 105 -2.93 -5.08 -0.31
N GLU A 106 -4.09 -5.34 0.30
CA GLU A 106 -4.75 -6.64 0.31
C GLU A 106 -6.24 -6.45 0.04
N LEU A 107 -6.82 -7.31 -0.79
CA LEU A 107 -8.27 -7.38 -0.99
C LEU A 107 -8.71 -8.83 -1.10
N THR A 108 -9.70 -9.20 -0.31
CA THR A 108 -10.45 -10.44 -0.39
C THR A 108 -11.93 -10.11 -0.61
N PRO A 109 -12.81 -11.10 -0.85
CA PRO A 109 -14.25 -10.83 -0.99
C PRO A 109 -14.89 -10.15 0.23
N THR A 110 -14.30 -10.28 1.42
CA THR A 110 -14.89 -9.81 2.69
C THR A 110 -14.00 -8.85 3.48
N SER A 111 -12.73 -8.66 3.12
CA SER A 111 -11.79 -7.84 3.87
C SER A 111 -10.83 -7.12 2.94
N ALA A 112 -10.35 -5.95 3.35
CA ALA A 112 -9.29 -5.24 2.64
C ALA A 112 -8.33 -4.53 3.60
N LYS A 113 -7.09 -4.32 3.18
CA LYS A 113 -6.14 -3.41 3.81
C LYS A 113 -5.82 -2.29 2.84
N VAL A 114 -6.15 -1.06 3.22
CA VAL A 114 -5.99 0.13 2.38
C VAL A 114 -5.00 1.08 3.05
N LEU A 115 -3.87 1.33 2.38
CA LEU A 115 -2.88 2.32 2.79
C LEU A 115 -3.30 3.69 2.26
N MET A 116 -3.37 4.70 3.12
CA MET A 116 -3.81 6.05 2.75
C MET A 116 -2.89 7.12 3.32
N MET A 117 -2.68 8.16 2.53
CA MET A 117 -2.03 9.42 2.93
C MET A 117 -3.14 10.46 3.11
N LEU A 118 -3.20 11.03 4.32
CA LEU A 118 -4.22 11.95 4.76
C LEU A 118 -3.58 13.31 5.05
N ASP A 119 -4.23 14.38 4.60
CA ASP A 119 -3.95 15.72 5.08
C ASP A 119 -4.96 16.09 6.15
N GLN A 120 -4.48 16.69 7.23
CA GLN A 120 -5.31 17.21 8.30
C GLN A 120 -5.04 18.70 8.46
N THR A 121 -6.08 19.50 8.25
CA THR A 121 -6.07 20.92 8.56
C THR A 121 -6.79 21.14 9.87
N SER A 122 -6.10 21.76 10.84
CA SER A 122 -6.60 22.01 12.19
C SER A 122 -6.62 23.51 12.50
N THR A 123 -7.73 23.98 13.07
CA THR A 123 -7.90 25.36 13.54
C THR A 123 -8.20 25.34 15.02
N MET A 124 -7.26 25.86 15.82
CA MET A 124 -7.45 26.02 17.27
C MET A 124 -8.36 27.22 17.58
N PRO A 125 -9.12 27.20 18.69
CA PRO A 125 -9.89 28.36 19.14
C PRO A 125 -9.03 29.61 19.27
N GLY A 126 -9.48 30.72 18.68
CA GLY A 126 -8.76 32.00 18.71
C GLY A 126 -7.51 32.06 17.82
N SER A 127 -7.16 31.00 17.09
CA SER A 127 -6.11 31.06 16.06
C SER A 127 -6.66 31.69 14.78
N ALA A 128 -5.94 32.67 14.24
CA ALA A 128 -6.26 33.26 12.94
C ALA A 128 -5.79 32.38 11.76
N SER A 129 -4.87 31.44 12.00
CA SER A 129 -4.25 30.62 10.96
C SER A 129 -4.44 29.12 11.25
N PRO A 130 -4.94 28.34 10.28
CA PRO A 130 -4.96 26.90 10.40
C PRO A 130 -3.54 26.33 10.30
N SER A 131 -3.30 25.19 10.95
CA SER A 131 -2.12 24.35 10.72
C SER A 131 -2.49 23.18 9.83
N THR A 132 -1.55 22.71 9.01
CA THR A 132 -1.74 21.50 8.20
C THR A 132 -0.64 20.51 8.51
N GLY A 133 -1.03 19.26 8.74
CA GLY A 133 -0.12 18.14 8.93
C GLY A 133 -0.57 16.94 8.11
N GLY A 134 0.39 16.13 7.70
CA GLY A 134 0.12 14.89 7.00
C GLY A 134 0.19 13.68 7.94
N ALA A 135 -0.63 12.68 7.66
CA ALA A 135 -0.70 11.40 8.36
C ALA A 135 -0.76 10.26 7.36
N ALA A 136 -0.21 9.10 7.72
CA ALA A 136 -0.43 7.88 6.96
C ALA A 136 -1.18 6.88 7.81
N VAL A 137 -2.17 6.22 7.23
CA VAL A 137 -2.96 5.19 7.92
C VAL A 137 -3.06 3.93 7.09
N LEU A 138 -3.04 2.77 7.76
CA LEU A 138 -3.51 1.52 7.19
C LEU A 138 -4.89 1.23 7.76
N VAL A 139 -5.90 1.17 6.89
CA VAL A 139 -7.26 0.82 7.27
C VAL A 139 -7.52 -0.62 6.92
N THR A 140 -7.88 -1.42 7.92
CA THR A 140 -8.48 -2.73 7.69
C THR A 140 -9.97 -2.54 7.54
N ALA A 141 -10.49 -2.69 6.33
CA ALA A 141 -11.92 -2.64 6.03
C ALA A 141 -12.51 -4.06 6.06
N GLN A 142 -13.71 -4.20 6.61
CA GLN A 142 -14.51 -5.43 6.59
C GLN A 142 -15.80 -5.19 5.84
N ARG A 143 -16.24 -6.18 5.07
CA ARG A 143 -17.48 -6.13 4.31
C ARG A 143 -18.62 -6.74 5.15
N GLU A 144 -19.56 -5.89 5.54
CA GLU A 144 -20.79 -6.30 6.23
C GLU A 144 -21.95 -6.20 5.23
N GLY A 145 -22.35 -7.34 4.66
CA GLY A 145 -23.31 -7.39 3.55
C GLY A 145 -22.73 -6.73 2.31
N THR A 146 -23.32 -5.62 1.87
CA THR A 146 -22.83 -4.82 0.72
C THR A 146 -21.98 -3.62 1.14
N THR A 147 -21.81 -3.38 2.43
CA THR A 147 -21.18 -2.15 2.95
C THR A 147 -19.80 -2.43 3.51
N TRP A 148 -18.81 -1.63 3.12
CA TRP A 148 -17.49 -1.64 3.75
C TRP A 148 -17.50 -0.78 5.01
N ARG A 149 -16.96 -1.30 6.11
CA ARG A 149 -16.72 -0.57 7.35
C ARG A 149 -15.27 -0.71 7.77
N ALA A 150 -14.67 0.37 8.29
CA ALA A 150 -13.34 0.32 8.87
C ALA A 150 -13.40 -0.43 10.21
N ALA A 151 -12.67 -1.54 10.30
CA ALA A 151 -12.64 -2.41 11.47
C ALA A 151 -11.41 -2.17 12.36
N ASP A 152 -10.31 -1.70 11.77
CA ASP A 152 -9.07 -1.34 12.46
C ASP A 152 -8.32 -0.24 11.68
N ILE A 153 -7.65 0.66 12.40
CA ILE A 153 -6.91 1.79 11.83
C ILE A 153 -5.55 1.89 12.53
N VAL A 154 -4.48 1.75 11.76
CA VAL A 154 -3.10 1.88 12.24
C VAL A 154 -2.48 3.16 11.68
N VAL A 155 -2.11 4.09 12.55
CA VAL A 155 -1.39 5.32 12.17
C VAL A 155 0.11 5.02 12.05
N ASN A 156 0.75 5.58 11.01
CA ASN A 156 2.14 5.34 10.65
C ASN A 156 2.46 3.83 10.60
N PRO A 157 1.80 3.09 9.70
CA PRO A 157 1.80 1.63 9.72
C PRO A 157 3.15 1.04 9.29
N ALA A 158 3.46 -0.13 9.83
CA ALA A 158 4.27 -1.15 9.16
C ALA A 158 3.30 -2.16 8.53
N LEU A 159 3.71 -2.83 7.45
CA LEU A 159 2.89 -3.86 6.82
C LEU A 159 3.76 -5.02 6.35
N ALA A 160 3.55 -6.17 6.97
CA ALA A 160 4.17 -7.42 6.55
C ALA A 160 3.92 -7.69 5.06
N PRO A 161 4.88 -8.29 4.33
CA PRO A 161 4.70 -8.63 2.93
C PRO A 161 3.45 -9.50 2.71
N VAL A 162 2.62 -9.07 1.77
CA VAL A 162 1.50 -9.89 1.28
C VAL A 162 2.09 -11.01 0.43
N PRO A 163 1.81 -12.29 0.71
CA PRO A 163 2.29 -13.39 -0.12
C PRO A 163 1.82 -13.24 -1.57
N ALA A 164 2.75 -13.50 -2.50
CA ALA A 164 2.42 -13.49 -3.92
C ALA A 164 1.29 -14.50 -4.20
N SER A 165 0.32 -14.07 -5.00
CA SER A 165 -0.85 -14.89 -5.32
C SER A 165 -1.00 -15.08 -6.83
N PRO A 166 -1.41 -16.26 -7.32
CA PRO A 166 -1.77 -16.44 -8.72
C PRO A 166 -2.84 -15.42 -9.11
N GLY A 167 -2.76 -14.82 -10.29
CA GLY A 167 -3.75 -13.80 -10.70
C GLY A 167 -3.48 -13.16 -12.05
N GLY A 168 -2.67 -13.83 -12.89
CA GLY A 168 -2.24 -13.31 -14.18
C GLY A 168 -1.20 -12.18 -14.10
N PRO A 169 -0.88 -11.55 -15.23
CA PRO A 169 0.23 -10.61 -15.34
C PRO A 169 0.13 -9.39 -14.43
N VAL A 170 -1.09 -8.92 -14.12
CA VAL A 170 -1.30 -7.77 -13.23
C VAL A 170 -0.94 -8.12 -11.78
N ALA A 171 -1.38 -9.28 -11.29
CA ALA A 171 -1.05 -9.74 -9.94
C ALA A 171 0.45 -10.01 -9.79
N GLU A 172 1.06 -10.68 -10.78
CA GLU A 172 2.49 -10.95 -10.80
C GLU A 172 3.33 -9.67 -10.82
N ALA A 173 2.95 -8.69 -11.65
CA ALA A 173 3.61 -7.40 -11.71
C ALA A 173 3.47 -6.63 -10.39
N ARG A 174 2.25 -6.56 -9.83
CA ARG A 174 1.97 -5.95 -8.53
C ARG A 174 2.85 -6.57 -7.44
N ASP A 175 2.82 -7.90 -7.29
CA ASP A 175 3.47 -8.58 -6.16
C ASP A 175 5.00 -8.52 -6.27
N SER A 176 5.55 -8.75 -7.47
CA SER A 176 7.01 -8.68 -7.70
C SER A 176 7.55 -7.25 -7.60
N ALA A 177 6.80 -6.24 -8.07
CA ALA A 177 7.19 -4.84 -7.91
C ALA A 177 7.12 -4.42 -6.44
N LEU A 178 6.09 -4.81 -5.69
CA LEU A 178 6.00 -4.48 -4.26
C LEU A 178 7.08 -5.17 -3.42
N ALA A 179 7.53 -6.36 -3.80
CA ALA A 179 8.70 -6.98 -3.20
C ALA A 179 9.98 -6.17 -3.48
N ALA A 180 10.20 -5.78 -4.74
CA ALA A 180 11.33 -4.94 -5.13
C ALA A 180 11.29 -3.55 -4.47
N ALA A 181 10.11 -2.94 -4.32
CA ALA A 181 9.92 -1.66 -3.65
C ALA A 181 10.40 -1.71 -2.19
N ARG A 182 10.06 -2.77 -1.44
CA ARG A 182 10.47 -2.91 -0.03
C ARG A 182 12.00 -2.96 0.09
N THR A 183 12.66 -3.81 -0.70
CA THR A 183 14.13 -3.91 -0.69
C THR A 183 14.78 -2.62 -1.20
N GLY A 184 14.25 -2.05 -2.27
CA GLY A 184 14.77 -0.85 -2.89
C GLY A 184 14.63 0.38 -1.99
N LEU A 185 13.52 0.56 -1.26
CA LEU A 185 13.33 1.66 -0.31
C LEU A 185 14.39 1.63 0.81
N VAL A 186 14.70 0.44 1.33
CA VAL A 186 15.78 0.25 2.31
C VAL A 186 17.12 0.66 1.68
N ALA A 187 17.45 0.11 0.51
CA ALA A 187 18.68 0.45 -0.19
C ALA A 187 18.80 1.94 -0.56
N PHE A 188 17.68 2.61 -0.81
CA PHE A 188 17.63 4.04 -1.13
C PHE A 188 17.82 4.91 0.11
N MET A 189 17.19 4.56 1.24
CA MET A 189 17.12 5.40 2.44
C MET A 189 18.18 5.09 3.50
N GLU A 190 18.72 3.87 3.55
CA GLU A 190 19.78 3.51 4.50
C GLU A 190 21.10 4.17 4.11
N LEU A 191 21.52 5.09 4.97
CA LEU A 191 22.67 5.95 4.76
C LEU A 191 23.66 5.77 5.91
N ASP A 192 24.93 5.64 5.57
CA ASP A 192 26.04 5.82 6.50
C ASP A 192 26.97 6.88 5.91
N SER A 193 27.11 8.02 6.60
CA SER A 193 27.99 9.12 6.17
C SER A 193 29.47 8.74 6.00
N THR A 194 29.89 7.57 6.51
CA THR A 194 31.24 7.04 6.30
C THR A 194 31.40 6.29 4.97
N ASP A 195 30.30 5.84 4.35
CA ASP A 195 30.25 5.14 3.06
C ASP A 195 29.26 5.80 2.10
N VAL A 196 29.49 7.08 1.80
CA VAL A 196 28.62 7.85 0.91
C VAL A 196 28.69 7.32 -0.53
N ASP A 197 29.85 6.88 -0.98
CA ASP A 197 30.01 6.36 -2.34
C ASP A 197 29.26 5.02 -2.51
N GLY A 198 29.36 4.11 -1.53
CA GLY A 198 28.57 2.89 -1.52
C GLY A 198 27.07 3.14 -1.45
N TRP A 199 26.63 4.14 -0.68
CA TRP A 199 25.22 4.57 -0.67
C TRP A 199 24.72 5.02 -2.05
N TYR A 200 25.48 5.85 -2.76
CA TYR A 200 25.12 6.25 -4.13
C TYR A 200 25.10 5.08 -5.11
N GLN A 201 26.08 4.17 -5.03
CA GLN A 201 26.11 3.00 -5.91
C GLN A 201 24.86 2.12 -5.72
N ARG A 202 24.39 1.95 -4.47
CA ARG A 202 23.12 1.26 -4.21
C ARG A 202 21.93 1.96 -4.86
N GLN A 203 21.84 3.29 -4.74
CA GLN A 203 20.77 4.07 -5.37
C GLN A 203 20.78 3.98 -6.90
N LEU A 204 21.95 4.06 -7.52
CA LEU A 204 22.10 3.90 -8.98
C LEU A 204 21.67 2.51 -9.45
N ALA A 205 22.03 1.46 -8.70
CA ALA A 205 21.70 0.08 -9.07
C ALA A 205 20.19 -0.20 -9.10
N ILE A 206 19.43 0.45 -8.22
CA ILE A 206 17.97 0.27 -8.10
C ILE A 206 17.15 1.30 -8.89
N SER A 207 17.78 2.19 -9.64
CA SER A 207 17.10 3.28 -10.36
C SER A 207 17.20 3.11 -11.88
N THR A 208 16.20 3.61 -12.59
CA THR A 208 16.16 3.72 -14.05
C THR A 208 15.72 5.14 -14.46
N GLU A 209 15.75 5.44 -15.74
CA GLU A 209 15.44 6.78 -16.24
C GLU A 209 13.97 7.15 -16.00
N PRO A 210 13.67 8.42 -15.60
CA PRO A 210 14.60 9.55 -15.50
C PRO A 210 15.33 9.68 -14.16
N LEU A 211 14.88 9.00 -13.10
CA LEU A 211 15.46 9.11 -11.75
C LEU A 211 16.97 8.81 -11.73
N LEU A 212 17.43 7.88 -12.56
CA LEU A 212 18.85 7.56 -12.68
C LEU A 212 19.69 8.78 -13.10
N SER A 213 19.22 9.56 -14.07
CA SER A 213 19.89 10.80 -14.48
C SER A 213 19.86 11.86 -13.38
N ASP A 214 18.73 12.00 -12.67
CA ASP A 214 18.58 12.97 -11.58
C ASP A 214 19.54 12.69 -10.41
N ILE A 215 19.71 11.41 -10.04
CA ILE A 215 20.66 10.98 -9.01
C ILE A 215 22.10 11.30 -9.44
N ARG A 216 22.46 11.02 -10.69
CA ARG A 216 23.80 11.33 -11.22
C ARG A 216 24.09 12.83 -11.22
N ALA A 217 23.11 13.64 -11.61
CA ALA A 217 23.24 15.10 -11.67
C ALA A 217 23.41 15.73 -10.29
N SER A 218 22.79 15.16 -9.25
CA SER A 218 22.83 15.69 -7.87
C SER A 218 23.92 15.08 -6.98
N GLN A 219 24.63 14.05 -7.47
CA GLN A 219 25.55 13.24 -6.67
C GLN A 219 26.61 14.07 -5.94
N GLN A 220 27.33 14.95 -6.66
CA GLN A 220 28.49 15.64 -6.09
C GLN A 220 28.08 16.59 -4.94
N SER A 221 27.08 17.45 -5.16
CA SER A 221 26.62 18.40 -4.16
C SER A 221 26.01 17.72 -2.93
N SER A 222 25.25 16.64 -3.15
CA SER A 222 24.61 15.91 -2.07
C SER A 222 25.62 15.07 -1.26
N ALA A 223 26.70 14.58 -1.89
CA ALA A 223 27.74 13.83 -1.19
C ALA A 223 28.51 14.67 -0.16
N GLU A 224 28.86 15.91 -0.49
CA GLU A 224 29.52 16.83 0.44
C GLU A 224 28.62 17.18 1.64
N ALA A 225 27.35 17.48 1.36
CA ALA A 225 26.35 17.76 2.39
C ALA A 225 26.19 16.56 3.35
N VAL A 226 26.05 15.35 2.82
CA VAL A 226 25.89 14.13 3.63
C VAL A 226 27.11 13.84 4.49
N ARG A 227 28.33 13.97 3.94
CA ARG A 227 29.57 13.76 4.69
C ARG A 227 29.70 14.76 5.84
N SER A 228 29.37 16.03 5.61
CA SER A 228 29.49 17.07 6.64
C SER A 228 28.50 16.89 7.81
N GLN A 229 27.33 16.32 7.56
CA GLN A 229 26.32 16.06 8.61
C GLN A 229 26.71 14.91 9.54
N GLY A 230 27.55 13.98 9.09
CA GLY A 230 27.93 12.81 9.89
C GLY A 230 26.73 11.94 10.28
N SER A 231 25.71 11.89 9.43
CA SER A 231 24.44 11.21 9.71
C SER A 231 24.51 9.71 9.39
N LYS A 232 23.82 8.93 10.20
CA LYS A 232 23.46 7.54 9.94
C LYS A 232 21.94 7.42 9.95
N VAL A 233 21.39 6.85 8.89
CA VAL A 233 19.95 6.59 8.75
C VAL A 233 19.77 5.08 8.65
N THR A 234 18.97 4.52 9.54
CA THR A 234 18.52 3.12 9.47
C THR A 234 17.05 3.08 9.13
N VAL A 235 16.63 2.01 8.46
CA VAL A 235 15.23 1.80 8.06
C VAL A 235 14.64 0.67 8.91
N ALA A 236 13.45 0.89 9.47
CA ALA A 236 12.74 -0.15 10.20
C ALA A 236 12.28 -1.27 9.24
N PRO A 237 12.16 -2.51 9.73
CA PRO A 237 11.64 -3.61 8.92
C PRO A 237 10.20 -3.36 8.47
N ASP A 238 9.81 -4.05 7.40
CA ASP A 238 8.44 -4.08 6.87
C ASP A 238 7.82 -2.71 6.58
N PRO A 239 8.47 -1.87 5.73
CA PRO A 239 7.84 -0.64 5.27
C PRO A 239 6.48 -0.98 4.65
N ALA A 240 5.46 -0.19 4.96
CA ALA A 240 4.14 -0.45 4.44
C ALA A 240 4.06 -0.01 2.99
N VAL A 241 3.94 -0.96 2.05
CA VAL A 241 3.95 -0.69 0.61
C VAL A 241 2.67 -1.22 -0.05
N ALA A 242 2.03 -0.41 -0.88
CA ALA A 242 0.83 -0.78 -1.64
C ALA A 242 0.84 -0.17 -3.05
N ALA A 243 0.28 -0.91 -4.02
CA ALA A 243 0.22 -0.46 -5.42
C ALA A 243 -1.07 0.32 -5.68
N LYS A 244 -0.96 1.46 -6.37
CA LYS A 244 -2.06 2.26 -6.90
C LYS A 244 -2.52 1.74 -8.26
N SER A 245 -1.58 1.28 -9.07
CA SER A 245 -1.82 0.66 -10.37
C SER A 245 -0.71 -0.32 -10.70
N ALA A 246 -1.02 -1.30 -11.56
CA ALA A 246 -0.05 -2.27 -12.01
C ALA A 246 -0.31 -2.66 -13.46
N THR A 247 0.75 -2.61 -14.25
CA THR A 247 0.86 -3.18 -15.59
C THR A 247 2.11 -4.06 -15.61
N PRO A 248 2.30 -4.94 -16.62
CA PRO A 248 3.50 -5.77 -16.71
C PRO A 248 4.82 -4.99 -16.66
N ASP A 249 4.81 -3.73 -17.12
CA ASP A 249 6.02 -2.92 -17.29
C ASP A 249 6.12 -1.73 -16.34
N LEU A 250 5.04 -1.35 -15.65
CA LEU A 250 5.00 -0.18 -14.77
C LEU A 250 4.05 -0.39 -13.59
N VAL A 251 4.53 -0.08 -12.39
CA VAL A 251 3.76 -0.10 -11.13
C VAL A 251 3.93 1.24 -10.42
N LEU A 252 2.81 1.88 -10.09
CA LEU A 252 2.78 3.09 -9.26
C LEU A 252 2.32 2.66 -7.86
N GLY A 253 2.89 3.25 -6.82
CA GLY A 253 2.52 2.88 -5.46
C GLY A 253 2.84 3.92 -4.40
N LEU A 254 2.47 3.56 -3.18
CA LEU A 254 2.69 4.31 -1.96
C LEU A 254 3.51 3.49 -0.98
N ALA A 255 4.35 4.16 -0.21
CA ALA A 255 5.02 3.55 0.93
C ALA A 255 5.02 4.43 2.18
N VAL A 256 5.01 3.80 3.34
CA VAL A 256 5.33 4.42 4.63
C VAL A 256 6.56 3.72 5.17
N VAL A 257 7.62 4.50 5.39
CA VAL A 257 8.90 4.02 5.88
C VAL A 257 9.20 4.70 7.20
N LYS A 258 9.53 3.91 8.22
CA LYS A 258 10.06 4.45 9.48
C LYS A 258 11.56 4.44 9.42
N THR A 259 12.18 5.57 9.69
CA THR A 259 13.64 5.72 9.72
C THR A 259 14.09 6.17 11.09
N SER A 260 15.25 5.71 11.54
CA SER A 260 15.94 6.28 12.70
C SER A 260 17.16 7.03 12.22
N VAL A 261 17.29 8.30 12.64
CA VAL A 261 18.43 9.15 12.26
C VAL A 261 19.26 9.43 13.49
N VAL A 262 20.57 9.21 13.37
CA VAL A 262 21.58 9.59 14.36
C VAL A 262 22.60 10.46 13.66
N SER A 263 23.10 11.51 14.31
CA SER A 263 24.16 12.34 13.74
C SER A 263 25.18 12.73 14.79
N THR A 264 26.33 13.25 14.35
CA THR A 264 27.37 13.74 15.25
C THR A 264 26.87 14.87 16.17
N ALA A 265 25.98 15.73 15.65
CA ALA A 265 25.36 16.82 16.39
C ALA A 265 24.20 16.36 17.32
N SER A 266 23.60 15.20 17.04
CA SER A 266 22.49 14.65 17.83
C SER A 266 22.65 13.13 17.94
N PRO A 267 23.41 12.65 18.94
CA PRO A 267 23.72 11.24 19.10
C PRO A 267 22.52 10.38 19.53
N GLN A 268 21.41 11.01 19.92
CA GLN A 268 20.18 10.30 20.27
C GLN A 268 19.39 9.98 19.01
N PRO A 269 18.95 8.71 18.82
CA PRO A 269 18.17 8.34 17.65
C PRO A 269 16.85 9.11 17.57
N ALA A 270 16.63 9.80 16.46
CA ALA A 270 15.39 10.48 16.15
C ALA A 270 14.58 9.68 15.13
N GLU A 271 13.42 9.18 15.53
CA GLU A 271 12.51 8.48 14.63
C GLU A 271 11.79 9.48 13.71
N LYS A 272 11.67 9.11 12.43
CA LYS A 272 10.91 9.83 11.43
C LYS A 272 10.06 8.88 10.62
N VAL A 273 8.88 9.35 10.24
CA VAL A 273 8.00 8.67 9.30
C VAL A 273 8.14 9.37 7.95
N VAL A 274 8.55 8.63 6.94
CA VAL A 274 8.66 9.10 5.56
C VAL A 274 7.54 8.47 4.75
N ARG A 275 6.73 9.31 4.11
CA ARG A 275 5.65 8.88 3.21
C ARG A 275 6.14 9.07 1.79
N VAL A 276 5.99 8.04 0.97
CA VAL A 276 6.62 7.98 -0.34
C VAL A 276 5.58 7.66 -1.40
N ALA A 277 5.61 8.38 -2.50
CA ALA A 277 5.06 7.93 -3.77
C ALA A 277 6.21 7.40 -4.63
N PHE A 278 5.97 6.28 -5.32
CA PHE A 278 6.99 5.67 -6.17
C PHE A 278 6.43 5.19 -7.51
N GLU A 279 7.33 5.13 -8.48
CA GLU A 279 7.13 4.45 -9.75
C GLU A 279 8.23 3.41 -9.93
N LEU A 280 7.83 2.16 -10.22
CA LEU A 280 8.74 1.09 -10.60
C LEU A 280 8.50 0.73 -12.06
N ALA A 281 9.56 0.71 -12.86
CA ALA A 281 9.53 0.23 -14.23
C ALA A 281 10.24 -1.13 -14.33
N ARG A 282 9.69 -2.03 -15.15
CA ARG A 282 10.30 -3.33 -15.42
C ARG A 282 11.52 -3.14 -16.32
N GLN A 283 12.64 -3.72 -15.92
CA GLN A 283 13.89 -3.76 -16.66
C GLN A 283 14.29 -5.22 -16.90
N PRO A 284 15.23 -5.51 -17.83
CA PRO A 284 15.71 -6.86 -18.07
C PRO A 284 16.23 -7.57 -16.82
N ASP A 285 16.80 -6.81 -15.87
CA ASP A 285 17.38 -7.29 -14.61
C ASP A 285 16.46 -7.16 -13.39
N GLY A 286 15.21 -6.69 -13.56
CA GLY A 286 14.23 -6.59 -12.47
C GLY A 286 13.44 -5.28 -12.46
N TRP A 287 12.72 -5.02 -11.37
CA TRP A 287 12.02 -3.75 -11.17
C TRP A 287 12.98 -2.69 -10.63
N LYS A 288 12.97 -1.49 -11.23
CA LYS A 288 13.79 -0.35 -10.79
C LYS A 288 12.95 0.91 -10.62
N PHE A 289 13.34 1.77 -9.68
CA PHE A 289 12.67 3.04 -9.44
C PHE A 289 12.88 3.97 -10.64
N ARG A 290 11.77 4.38 -11.22
CA ARG A 290 11.69 5.41 -12.24
C ARG A 290 11.45 6.78 -11.61
N ALA A 291 10.77 6.81 -10.47
CA ALA A 291 10.54 8.00 -9.65
C ALA A 291 10.36 7.61 -8.18
N LEU A 292 10.80 8.49 -7.29
CA LEU A 292 10.65 8.34 -5.84
C LEU A 292 10.53 9.74 -5.23
N SER A 293 9.45 10.02 -4.52
CA SER A 293 9.22 11.33 -3.92
C SER A 293 8.54 11.22 -2.57
N THR A 294 8.86 12.16 -1.67
CA THR A 294 8.15 12.28 -0.39
C THR A 294 6.81 12.98 -0.62
N VAL A 295 5.76 12.46 0.01
CA VAL A 295 4.43 13.09 0.02
C VAL A 295 4.10 13.57 1.44
N LEU A 296 3.28 14.62 1.53
CA LEU A 296 2.82 15.14 2.83
C LEU A 296 1.86 14.15 3.48
#